data_AF-M4CEK9-F1
#
_entry.id   AF-M4CEK9-F1
#
_cell.length_a   1.000
_cell.length_b   1.000
_cell.length_c   1.000
_cell.angle_alpha   90.00
_cell.angle_beta   90.00
_cell.angle_gamma   90.00
#
_symmetry.space_group_name_H-M   'P 1'
#
loop_
_entity.id
_entity.type
_entity.pdbx_description
1 polymer ?
#
loop_
_entity_poly.entity_id
_entity_poly.type
_entity_poly.pdbx_seq_one_letter_code
_entity_poly.pdbx_strand_id
1 'polypeptide(L)'
;MDASFAAELERIFDGDNKDLQSKTKLPRVFIGGRYVGGAEEVKQLHEIGELKKLVQELPRIEPRVCDMCGGHRFVPCNVCHGSHKVHTEKLGFRTCSTCNENGLVRCSSCLFVSASHA
;
A
#
# COMPACT_ATOMS: atom_id res chain seq x y z
N MET A 1 9.06 4.55 6.47
CA MET A 1 7.71 4.11 6.86
C MET A 1 6.95 5.38 7.15
N ASP A 2 5.90 5.66 6.39
CA ASP A 2 5.26 6.97 6.45
C ASP A 2 4.56 7.17 7.80
N ALA A 3 4.62 8.40 8.34
CA ALA A 3 4.09 8.69 9.68
C ALA A 3 2.56 8.52 9.73
N SER A 4 1.88 8.73 8.61
CA SER A 4 0.44 8.51 8.47
C SER A 4 0.03 7.04 8.65
N PHE A 5 0.85 6.11 8.15
CA PHE A 5 0.61 4.68 8.20
C PHE A 5 0.83 4.13 9.60
N ALA A 6 1.84 4.62 10.33
CA ALA A 6 2.02 4.29 11.74
C ALA A 6 0.78 4.69 12.56
N ALA A 7 0.32 5.94 12.41
CA ALA A 7 -0.88 6.43 13.09
C ALA A 7 -2.18 5.73 12.63
N GLU A 8 -2.25 5.25 11.39
CA GLU A 8 -3.36 4.41 10.92
C GLU A 8 -3.34 3.03 11.57
N LEU A 9 -2.17 2.38 11.65
CA LEU A 9 -2.04 1.09 12.33
C LEU A 9 -2.39 1.21 13.81
N GLU A 10 -1.91 2.23 14.51
CA GLU A 10 -2.28 2.50 15.90
C GLU A 10 -3.81 2.58 16.04
N ARG A 11 -4.48 3.41 15.24
CA ARG A 11 -5.95 3.52 15.26
C ARG A 11 -6.69 2.21 15.00
N ILE A 12 -6.16 1.35 14.14
CA ILE A 12 -6.76 0.03 13.86
C ILE A 12 -6.65 -0.91 15.07
N PHE A 13 -5.59 -0.77 15.89
CA PHE A 13 -5.26 -1.70 16.97
C PHE A 13 -5.38 -1.11 18.40
N ASP A 14 -5.81 0.15 18.55
CA ASP A 14 -5.94 0.91 19.82
C ASP A 14 -6.94 0.31 20.85
N GLY A 15 -7.55 -0.84 20.57
CA GLY A 15 -8.46 -1.55 21.47
C GLY A 15 -7.84 -2.68 22.32
N ASP A 16 -6.65 -3.18 21.98
CA ASP A 16 -6.12 -4.43 22.55
C ASP A 16 -4.74 -4.24 23.23
N ASN A 17 -4.77 -3.93 24.54
CA ASN A 17 -3.70 -4.11 25.54
C ASN A 17 -2.32 -3.44 25.29
N LYS A 18 -1.81 -2.79 26.34
CA LYS A 18 -0.52 -2.06 26.42
C LYS A 18 0.76 -2.87 26.14
N ASP A 19 0.65 -4.12 25.71
CA ASP A 19 1.76 -4.97 25.25
C ASP A 19 2.13 -4.71 23.77
N LEU A 20 1.37 -3.83 23.09
CA LEU A 20 1.48 -3.60 21.64
C LEU A 20 2.73 -2.83 21.19
N GLN A 21 3.47 -2.17 22.08
CA GLN A 21 4.75 -1.53 21.74
C GLN A 21 5.83 -2.54 21.27
N SER A 22 5.66 -3.82 21.59
CA SER A 22 6.49 -4.92 21.08
C SER A 22 5.89 -5.66 19.87
N LYS A 23 4.60 -5.40 19.56
CA LYS A 23 3.72 -6.16 18.64
C LYS A 23 3.36 -5.40 17.36
N THR A 24 3.78 -4.14 17.20
CA THR A 24 3.76 -3.37 15.94
C THR A 24 4.92 -3.72 14.99
N LYS A 25 5.46 -4.94 15.07
CA LYS A 25 6.45 -5.41 14.09
C LYS A 25 5.78 -5.62 12.74
N LEU A 26 6.20 -4.87 11.74
CA LEU A 26 5.77 -5.13 10.37
C LEU A 26 6.27 -6.49 9.86
N PRO A 27 5.58 -7.07 8.86
CA PRO A 27 4.32 -6.60 8.26
C PRO A 27 3.10 -6.79 9.17
N ARG A 28 2.03 -6.02 8.91
CA ARG A 28 0.65 -6.29 9.37
C ARG A 28 -0.19 -6.53 8.11
N VAL A 29 -0.62 -7.76 7.89
CA VAL A 29 -1.20 -8.18 6.60
C VAL A 29 -2.72 -8.20 6.67
N PHE A 30 -3.34 -7.64 5.63
CA PHE A 30 -4.79 -7.65 5.44
C PHE A 30 -5.11 -8.25 4.07
N ILE A 31 -6.12 -9.11 4.01
CA ILE A 31 -6.64 -9.70 2.76
C ILE A 31 -8.12 -9.37 2.67
N GLY A 32 -8.55 -8.75 1.57
CA GLY A 32 -9.96 -8.34 1.39
C GLY A 32 -10.46 -7.38 2.48
N GLY A 33 -9.58 -6.56 3.06
CA GLY A 33 -9.92 -5.65 4.16
C GLY A 33 -9.97 -6.29 5.56
N ARG A 34 -9.70 -7.59 5.69
CA ARG A 34 -9.68 -8.30 6.97
C ARG A 34 -8.25 -8.52 7.43
N TYR A 35 -7.97 -8.29 8.71
CA TYR A 35 -6.66 -8.54 9.30
C TYR A 35 -6.37 -10.05 9.36
N VAL A 36 -5.20 -10.45 8.85
CA VAL A 36 -4.78 -11.85 8.75
C VAL A 36 -3.68 -12.19 9.74
N GLY A 37 -2.82 -11.23 10.08
CA GLY A 37 -1.76 -11.44 11.06
C GLY A 37 -0.47 -10.67 10.74
N GLY A 38 0.56 -10.99 11.52
CA GLY A 38 1.92 -10.50 11.38
C GLY A 38 2.82 -11.40 10.57
N ALA A 39 4.13 -11.13 10.62
CA ALA A 39 5.15 -11.94 9.97
C ALA A 39 5.03 -13.44 10.31
N GLU A 40 4.98 -13.77 11.61
CA GLU A 40 4.96 -15.15 12.09
C GLU A 40 3.63 -15.84 11.78
N GLU A 41 2.50 -15.16 11.99
CA GLU A 41 1.19 -15.73 11.71
C GLU A 41 1.01 -15.99 10.21
N VAL A 42 1.44 -15.06 9.35
CA VAL A 42 1.37 -15.23 7.89
C VAL A 42 2.29 -16.35 7.42
N LYS A 43 3.49 -16.48 8.02
CA LYS A 43 4.41 -17.59 7.74
C LYS A 43 3.79 -18.93 8.10
N GLN A 44 3.20 -19.06 9.29
CA GLN A 44 2.52 -20.28 9.71
C GLN A 44 1.36 -20.62 8.76
N LEU A 45 0.51 -19.64 8.41
CA LEU A 45 -0.57 -19.83 7.44
C LEU A 45 -0.06 -20.31 6.07
N HIS A 46 1.11 -19.84 5.63
CA HIS A 46 1.75 -20.30 4.40
C HIS A 46 2.20 -21.76 4.52
N GLU A 47 2.87 -22.12 5.63
CA GLU A 47 3.41 -23.46 5.88
C GLU A 47 2.31 -24.53 5.96
N ILE A 48 1.15 -24.20 6.56
CA ILE A 48 -0.01 -25.12 6.62
C ILE A 48 -0.91 -25.06 5.37
N GLY A 49 -0.59 -24.21 4.39
CA GLY A 49 -1.33 -24.08 3.13
C GLY A 49 -2.64 -23.27 3.21
N GLU A 50 -3.01 -22.72 4.37
CA GLU A 50 -4.22 -21.91 4.54
C GLU A 50 -4.11 -20.54 3.85
N LEU A 51 -2.92 -19.94 3.81
CA LEU A 51 -2.71 -18.67 3.13
C LEU A 51 -3.11 -18.75 1.65
N LYS A 52 -2.85 -19.89 1.00
CA LYS A 52 -3.22 -20.14 -0.41
C LYS A 52 -4.73 -20.07 -0.61
N LYS A 53 -5.52 -20.58 0.35
CA LYS A 53 -6.98 -20.56 0.28
C LYS A 53 -7.51 -19.13 0.42
N LEU A 54 -6.94 -18.35 1.36
CA LEU A 54 -7.31 -16.95 1.57
C LEU A 54 -7.09 -16.07 0.34
N VAL A 55 -6.02 -16.31 -0.43
CA VAL A 55 -5.71 -15.52 -1.63
C VAL A 55 -6.36 -16.06 -2.90
N GLN A 56 -7.01 -17.23 -2.86
CA GLN A 56 -7.54 -17.89 -4.04
C GLN A 56 -8.67 -17.09 -4.72
N GLU A 57 -9.43 -16.33 -3.94
CA GLU A 57 -10.53 -15.48 -4.42
C GLU A 57 -10.05 -14.13 -4.96
N LEU A 58 -8.77 -13.79 -4.78
CA LEU A 58 -8.22 -12.54 -5.29
C LEU A 58 -8.02 -12.63 -6.80
N PRO A 59 -8.25 -11.52 -7.55
CA PRO A 59 -7.96 -11.47 -8.98
C PRO A 59 -6.50 -11.86 -9.26
N ARG A 60 -6.30 -12.85 -10.12
CA ARG A 60 -4.97 -13.21 -10.61
C ARG A 60 -4.49 -12.12 -11.56
N ILE A 61 -3.27 -11.64 -11.32
CA ILE A 61 -2.60 -10.71 -12.23
C ILE A 61 -1.47 -11.50 -12.89
N GLU A 62 -1.56 -11.66 -14.21
CA GLU A 62 -0.45 -12.20 -14.98
C GLU A 62 0.80 -11.33 -14.77
N PRO A 63 1.97 -11.93 -14.53
CA PRO A 63 3.22 -11.19 -14.31
C PRO A 63 3.66 -10.52 -15.63
N ARG A 64 3.09 -9.34 -15.87
CA ARG A 64 3.49 -8.42 -16.93
C ARG A 64 4.17 -7.20 -16.33
N VAL A 65 5.29 -6.80 -16.92
CA VAL A 65 5.89 -5.50 -16.62
C VAL A 65 4.99 -4.46 -17.25
N CYS A 66 4.53 -3.48 -16.45
CA CYS A 66 3.69 -2.41 -16.97
C CYS A 66 4.57 -1.42 -17.74
N ASP A 67 4.27 -1.20 -19.03
CA ASP A 67 5.06 -0.31 -19.90
C ASP A 67 5.14 1.13 -19.38
N MET A 68 4.15 1.57 -18.60
CA MET A 68 4.10 2.93 -18.05
C MET A 68 4.96 3.11 -16.79
N CYS A 69 5.03 2.11 -15.91
CA CYS A 69 5.72 2.24 -14.62
C CYS A 69 6.88 1.26 -14.44
N GLY A 70 7.23 0.47 -15.46
CA GLY A 70 8.30 -0.52 -15.40
C GLY A 70 8.10 -1.58 -14.31
N GLY A 71 6.87 -1.81 -13.84
CA GLY A 71 6.57 -2.71 -12.73
C GLY A 71 6.61 -2.07 -11.33
N HIS A 72 6.97 -0.79 -11.19
CA HIS A 72 7.05 -0.11 -9.89
C HIS A 72 5.69 0.26 -9.27
N ARG A 73 4.58 0.14 -10.02
CA ARG A 73 3.19 0.46 -9.62
C ARG A 73 2.93 1.94 -9.26
N PHE A 74 3.96 2.75 -9.18
CA PHE A 74 3.91 4.19 -8.94
C PHE A 74 4.70 4.94 -10.01
N VAL A 75 4.31 6.19 -10.27
CA VAL A 75 5.01 7.10 -11.17
C VAL A 75 5.16 8.47 -10.51
N PRO A 76 6.13 9.31 -10.93
CA PRO A 76 6.24 10.69 -10.45
C PRO A 76 4.94 11.46 -10.65
N CYS A 77 4.55 12.23 -9.63
CA CYS A 77 3.38 13.09 -9.69
C CYS A 77 3.54 14.13 -10.80
N ASN A 78 2.53 14.27 -11.65
CA ASN A 78 2.52 15.26 -12.73
C ASN A 78 2.31 16.71 -12.24
N VAL A 79 1.81 16.90 -11.02
CA VAL A 79 1.58 18.25 -10.43
C VAL A 79 2.85 18.81 -9.80
N CYS A 80 3.61 18.00 -9.05
CA CYS A 80 4.83 18.44 -8.36
C CYS A 80 6.12 17.89 -8.97
N HIS A 81 6.02 17.12 -10.05
CA HIS A 81 7.13 16.46 -10.73
C HIS A 81 8.02 15.63 -9.79
N GLY A 82 7.40 14.96 -8.81
CA GLY A 82 8.12 14.14 -7.83
C GLY A 82 8.72 14.90 -6.64
N SER A 83 8.69 16.23 -6.63
CA SER A 83 9.31 17.02 -5.54
C SER A 83 8.50 17.07 -4.25
N HIS A 84 7.23 16.64 -4.31
CA HIS A 84 6.22 16.85 -3.26
C HIS A 84 5.97 18.33 -2.92
N LYS A 85 6.47 19.26 -3.75
CA LYS A 85 6.37 20.71 -3.55
C LYS A 85 5.78 21.38 -4.80
N VAL A 86 4.89 22.34 -4.59
CA VAL A 86 4.27 23.15 -5.64
C VAL A 86 4.45 24.62 -5.29
N HIS A 87 4.94 25.43 -6.23
CA HIS A 87 5.12 26.86 -6.00
C HIS A 87 3.95 27.66 -6.57
N THR A 88 3.46 28.64 -5.82
CA THR A 88 2.47 29.62 -6.29
C THR A 88 2.94 31.02 -5.98
N GLU A 89 2.76 31.98 -6.89
CA GLU A 89 3.23 33.37 -6.70
C GLU A 89 2.71 34.02 -5.42
N LYS A 90 1.45 33.72 -5.04
CA LYS A 90 0.81 34.33 -3.87
C LYS A 90 1.26 33.74 -2.53
N LEU A 91 1.68 32.47 -2.51
CA LEU A 91 1.76 31.68 -1.27
C LEU A 91 3.05 30.86 -1.14
N GLY A 92 4.00 31.04 -2.06
CA GLY A 92 5.28 30.35 -2.06
C GLY A 92 5.16 28.83 -2.29
N PHE A 93 6.13 28.07 -1.77
CA PHE A 93 6.14 26.61 -1.83
C PHE A 93 5.12 26.01 -0.87
N ARG A 94 4.37 25.03 -1.37
CA ARG A 94 3.37 24.27 -0.62
C ARG A 94 3.55 22.77 -0.87
N THR A 95 3.11 21.98 0.10
CA THR A 95 3.03 20.52 -0.03
C THR A 95 2.03 20.13 -1.11
N CYS A 96 2.42 19.22 -1.99
CA CYS A 96 1.52 18.69 -3.02
C CYS A 96 0.47 17.76 -2.39
N SER A 97 -0.82 18.07 -2.58
CA SER A 97 -1.93 17.29 -2.01
C SER A 97 -2.39 16.11 -2.87
N THR A 98 -1.83 15.93 -4.06
CA THR A 98 -2.27 14.92 -5.04
C THR A 98 -1.38 13.68 -5.07
N CYS A 99 -0.27 13.66 -4.33
CA CYS A 99 0.69 12.56 -4.28
C CYS A 99 1.03 12.18 -2.84
N ASN A 100 1.64 11.01 -2.65
CA ASN A 100 2.20 10.64 -1.34
C ASN A 100 3.44 11.47 -1.01
N GLU A 101 3.96 11.36 0.22
CA GLU A 101 5.15 12.08 0.73
C GLU A 101 6.40 11.98 -0.15
N ASN A 102 6.50 10.95 -1.00
CA ASN A 102 7.62 10.73 -1.92
C ASN A 102 7.40 11.40 -3.29
N GLY A 103 6.33 12.16 -3.46
CA GLY A 103 6.00 12.80 -4.74
C GLY A 103 5.45 11.81 -5.77
N LEU A 104 4.95 10.65 -5.37
CA LEU A 104 4.50 9.59 -6.26
C LEU A 104 2.97 9.45 -6.27
N VAL A 105 2.43 9.10 -7.44
CA VAL A 105 1.02 8.73 -7.63
C VAL A 105 0.93 7.27 -8.11
N ARG A 106 -0.20 6.61 -7.86
CA ARG A 106 -0.43 5.24 -8.36
C ARG A 106 -0.46 5.26 -9.89
N CYS A 107 0.17 4.27 -10.51
CA CYS A 107 0.12 4.07 -11.96
C CYS A 107 -1.31 3.72 -12.37
N SER A 108 -1.95 4.57 -13.17
CA SER A 108 -3.33 4.37 -13.67
C SER A 108 -3.46 3.07 -14.46
N SER A 109 -2.47 2.73 -15.29
CA SER A 109 -2.44 1.48 -16.06
C SER A 109 -2.33 0.22 -15.18
N CYS A 110 -1.95 0.36 -13.90
CA CYS A 110 -1.94 -0.74 -12.94
C CYS A 110 -3.24 -0.88 -12.13
N LEU A 111 -4.10 0.14 -12.12
CA LEU A 111 -5.34 0.15 -11.33
C LEU A 111 -6.49 -0.57 -12.04
N PHE A 112 -6.45 -0.63 -13.36
CA PHE A 112 -7.39 -1.40 -14.16
C PHE A 112 -6.82 -2.79 -14.40
N VAL A 113 -7.22 -3.76 -13.57
CA VAL A 113 -7.29 -5.13 -14.07
C VAL A 113 -8.46 -5.13 -15.03
N SER A 114 -8.20 -5.05 -16.33
CA SER A 114 -9.21 -5.37 -17.33
C SER A 114 -9.77 -6.73 -16.92
N ALA A 115 -11.04 -6.79 -16.57
CA ALA A 115 -11.78 -8.04 -16.60
C ALA A 115 -11.80 -8.50 -18.06
N SER A 116 -10.76 -9.19 -18.48
CA SER A 116 -10.62 -9.71 -19.83
C SER A 116 -10.27 -11.18 -19.74
N HIS A 117 -11.33 -11.95 -19.52
CA HIS A 117 -11.77 -13.15 -20.26
C HIS A 117 -12.39 -14.16 -19.29
N ALA A 118 -13.73 -14.19 -19.31
CA ALA A 118 -14.46 -15.43 -19.14
C ALA A 118 -14.11 -16.39 -20.27
#